data_AF-A0A7V9QCL5-F1
#
_entry.id   AF-A0A7V9QCL5-F1
#
_cell.length_a   1.000
_cell.length_b   1.000
_cell.length_c   1.000
_cell.angle_alpha   90.00
_cell.angle_beta   90.00
_cell.angle_gamma   90.00
#
_symmetry.space_group_name_H-M   'P 1'
#
loop_
_entity.id
_entity.type
_entity.pdbx_description
1 polymer ?
#
loop_
_entity_poly.entity_id
_entity_poly.type
_entity_poly.pdbx_seq_one_letter_code
_entity_poly.pdbx_strand_id
1 'polypeptide(L)'
;MKRPYYLFSNGRLRRKQNTLFLERADAQRTPDDAPEDTGAPSGEPTGEKVPFPVEQVEAIYVFGEIDINTKLVTFLAQKSVPVYFFD
;
A
#
# COMPACT_ATOMS: atom_id res chain seq x y z
N MET A 1 21.73 0.78 0.35
CA MET A 1 21.29 1.65 1.47
C MET A 1 19.78 1.58 1.54
N LYS A 2 19.20 1.68 2.74
CA LYS A 2 17.75 1.84 2.87
C LYS A 2 17.35 3.23 2.39
N ARG A 3 16.14 3.38 1.89
CA ARG A 3 15.58 4.66 1.44
C ARG A 3 14.11 4.78 1.81
N PRO A 4 13.60 6.01 2.00
CA PRO A 4 12.18 6.24 2.14
C PRO A 4 11.45 5.93 0.83
N TYR A 5 10.25 5.35 0.93
CA TYR A 5 9.35 5.12 -0.20
C TYR A 5 8.09 5.97 -0.04
N TYR A 6 7.77 6.73 -1.07
CA TYR A 6 6.61 7.63 -1.11
C TYR A 6 5.56 7.03 -2.06
N LEU A 7 4.37 6.74 -1.52
CA LEU A 7 3.25 6.18 -2.27
C LEU A 7 2.22 7.29 -2.51
N PHE A 8 2.26 7.89 -3.70
CA PHE A 8 1.30 8.91 -4.15
C PHE A 8 0.15 8.33 -4.98
N SER A 9 0.33 7.13 -5.54
CA SER A 9 -0.69 6.46 -6.35
C SER A 9 -1.63 5.66 -5.47
N ASN A 10 -2.92 5.66 -5.80
CA ASN A 10 -3.91 4.81 -5.17
C ASN A 10 -3.71 3.34 -5.54
N GLY A 11 -4.18 2.44 -4.68
CA GLY A 11 -4.22 1.01 -4.97
C GLY A 11 -3.88 0.15 -3.77
N ARG A 12 -3.34 -1.04 -4.02
CA ARG A 12 -3.14 -2.05 -2.98
C ARG A 12 -1.68 -2.39 -2.76
N LEU A 13 -1.19 -2.16 -1.55
CA LEU A 13 0.15 -2.59 -1.16
C LEU A 13 0.11 -4.06 -0.69
N ARG A 14 0.92 -4.90 -1.32
CA ARG A 14 1.01 -6.34 -1.07
C ARG A 14 2.44 -6.78 -0.89
N ARG A 15 2.62 -7.99 -0.37
CA ARG A 15 3.93 -8.66 -0.34
C ARG A 15 3.86 -10.03 -1.00
N LYS A 16 4.97 -10.42 -1.65
CA LYS A 16 5.29 -11.79 -2.03
C LYS A 16 6.68 -12.08 -1.47
N GLN A 17 6.76 -12.99 -0.49
CA GLN A 17 7.98 -13.24 0.28
C GLN A 17 8.53 -11.94 0.91
N ASN A 18 9.75 -11.53 0.54
CA ASN A 18 10.41 -10.29 0.99
C ASN A 18 10.28 -9.13 0.00
N THR A 19 9.52 -9.29 -1.09
CA THR A 19 9.27 -8.22 -2.05
C THR A 19 7.91 -7.60 -1.78
N LEU A 20 7.86 -6.28 -1.72
CA LEU A 20 6.64 -5.48 -1.66
C LEU A 20 6.23 -5.08 -3.09
N PHE A 21 4.93 -4.94 -3.32
CA PHE A 21 4.34 -4.57 -4.60
C PHE A 21 3.20 -3.60 -4.35
N LEU A 22 3.21 -2.47 -5.05
CA LEU A 22 2.02 -1.64 -5.19
C LEU A 22 1.28 -2.08 -6.46
N GLU A 23 0.08 -2.64 -6.30
CA GLU A 23 -0.88 -2.86 -7.40
C GLU A 23 -1.67 -1.57 -7.56
N ARG A 24 -1.38 -0.78 -8.59
CA ARG A 24 -2.04 0.53 -8.81
C ARG A 24 -3.50 0.35 -9.22
N ALA A 25 -4.37 1.22 -8.72
CA ALA A 25 -5.77 1.31 -9.13
C ALA A 25 -6.03 2.68 -9.75
N ASP A 26 -6.87 2.72 -10.79
CA ASP A 26 -7.27 3.96 -11.46
C ASP A 26 -8.39 4.70 -10.71
N ALA A 27 -9.14 3.99 -9.86
CA ALA A 27 -10.28 4.55 -9.16
C ALA A 27 -9.90 5.03 -7.75
N GLN A 28 -10.45 6.18 -7.40
CA GLN A 28 -10.60 6.62 -6.01
C GLN A 28 -11.44 5.58 -5.26
N ARG A 29 -11.04 5.24 -4.04
CA ARG A 29 -11.85 4.45 -3.11
C ARG A 29 -13.14 5.22 -2.84
N THR A 30 -14.26 4.51 -2.82
CA THR A 30 -15.51 5.06 -2.30
C THR A 30 -15.30 5.47 -0.84
N PRO A 31 -15.68 6.70 -0.43
CA PRO A 31 -15.62 7.07 0.98
C PRO A 31 -16.33 6.05 1.84
N ASP A 32 -15.75 5.68 2.98
CA ASP A 32 -16.31 4.62 3.85
C ASP A 32 -17.72 4.96 4.36
N ASP A 33 -18.10 6.25 4.37
CA ASP A 33 -19.44 6.73 4.74
C ASP A 33 -20.45 6.76 3.57
N ALA A 34 -20.04 6.38 2.36
CA ALA A 34 -20.91 6.36 1.20
C ALA A 34 -21.89 5.17 1.27
N PRO A 35 -23.19 5.37 0.93
CA PRO A 35 -24.19 4.29 0.96
C PRO A 35 -23.91 3.19 -0.07
N GLU A 36 -23.13 3.49 -1.12
CA GLU A 36 -22.61 2.53 -2.09
C GLU A 36 -21.28 1.87 -1.70
N ASP A 37 -20.71 2.19 -0.52
CA ASP A 37 -19.52 1.48 -0.06
C ASP A 37 -19.83 0.01 0.22
N THR A 38 -19.17 -0.86 -0.53
CA THR A 38 -19.30 -2.31 -0.40
C THR A 38 -18.20 -2.89 0.47
N GLY A 39 -17.31 -2.05 1.03
CA GLY A 39 -16.07 -2.47 1.68
C GLY A 39 -15.06 -3.09 0.71
N ALA A 40 -15.27 -2.89 -0.59
CA ALA A 40 -14.37 -3.37 -1.62
C ALA A 40 -13.07 -2.55 -1.62
N PRO A 41 -11.91 -3.19 -1.88
CA PRO A 41 -10.65 -2.47 -2.02
C PRO A 41 -10.69 -1.47 -3.19
N SER A 42 -9.79 -0.48 -3.13
CA SER A 42 -9.51 0.53 -4.13
C SER A 42 -9.47 -0.05 -5.55
N GLY A 43 -10.52 0.26 -6.31
CA GLY A 43 -10.66 0.12 -7.77
C GLY A 43 -10.32 -1.23 -8.40
N GLU A 44 -10.53 -1.30 -9.72
CA GLU A 44 -9.92 -2.36 -10.51
C GLU A 44 -8.41 -2.11 -10.63
N PRO A 45 -7.55 -3.10 -10.35
CA PRO A 45 -6.12 -2.94 -10.51
C PRO A 45 -5.78 -2.79 -12.00
N THR A 46 -5.05 -1.74 -12.34
CA THR A 46 -4.52 -1.45 -13.69
C THR A 46 -3.57 -2.52 -14.24
N GLY A 47 -3.13 -3.44 -13.38
CA GLY A 47 -2.14 -4.46 -13.68
C GLY A 47 -0.69 -3.99 -13.52
N GLU A 48 -0.44 -2.68 -13.37
CA GLU A 48 0.91 -2.19 -13.09
C GLU A 48 1.33 -2.55 -11.66
N LYS A 49 2.41 -3.33 -11.55
CA LYS A 49 2.99 -3.74 -10.27
C LYS A 49 4.38 -3.17 -10.17
N VAL A 50 4.61 -2.30 -9.19
CA VAL A 50 5.93 -1.75 -8.90
C VAL A 50 6.58 -2.57 -7.78
N PRO A 51 7.51 -3.51 -8.08
CA PRO A 51 8.16 -4.32 -7.06
C PRO A 51 9.30 -3.57 -6.38
N PHE A 52 9.44 -3.73 -5.06
CA PHE A 52 10.60 -3.27 -4.32
C PHE A 52 10.94 -4.20 -3.14
N PRO A 53 12.23 -4.58 -2.94
CA PRO A 53 12.64 -5.40 -1.81
C PRO A 53 12.46 -4.68 -0.47
N VAL A 54 11.91 -5.37 0.54
CA VAL A 54 11.68 -4.77 1.87
C VAL A 54 13.00 -4.35 2.55
N GLU A 55 14.10 -5.03 2.24
CA GLU A 55 15.42 -4.75 2.80
C GLU A 55 15.96 -3.38 2.40
N GLN A 56 15.44 -2.81 1.30
CA GLN A 56 15.78 -1.47 0.82
C GLN A 56 14.85 -0.40 1.39
N VAL A 57 13.82 -0.76 2.14
CA VAL A 57 12.83 0.17 2.67
C VAL A 57 13.26 0.64 4.05
N GLU A 58 13.39 1.95 4.20
CA GLU A 58 13.59 2.60 5.48
C GLU A 58 12.26 2.88 6.18
N ALA A 59 11.35 3.50 5.44
CA ALA A 59 10.01 3.89 5.87
C ALA A 59 9.09 3.99 4.64
N ILE A 60 7.79 3.82 4.85
CA ILE A 60 6.76 4.00 3.81
C ILE A 60 5.91 5.21 4.19
N TYR A 61 5.82 6.18 3.30
CA TYR A 61 4.98 7.37 3.44
C TYR A 61 3.82 7.25 2.46
N VAL A 62 2.59 7.22 2.98
CA VAL A 62 1.37 6.95 2.24
C VAL A 62 0.59 8.26 2.09
N PHE A 63 0.52 8.77 0.85
CA PHE A 63 -0.22 9.97 0.47
C PHE A 63 -1.44 9.66 -0.42
N GLY A 64 -1.43 8.49 -1.09
CA GLY A 64 -2.58 7.99 -1.83
C GLY A 64 -3.48 7.11 -0.97
N GLU A 65 -4.65 6.78 -1.49
CA GLU A 65 -5.56 5.82 -0.88
C GLU A 65 -5.04 4.41 -1.11
N ILE A 66 -4.55 3.79 -0.02
CA ILE A 66 -3.88 2.48 -0.07
C ILE A 66 -4.63 1.43 0.73
N ASP A 67 -4.92 0.30 0.10
CA ASP A 67 -5.35 -0.91 0.81
C ASP A 67 -4.17 -1.74 1.31
N ILE A 68 -4.27 -2.15 2.57
CA ILE A 68 -3.38 -3.09 3.23
C ILE A 68 -4.15 -4.11 4.06
N ASN A 69 -3.48 -5.18 4.47
CA ASN A 69 -4.04 -6.14 5.42
C ASN A 69 -3.13 -6.31 6.64
N THR A 70 -3.68 -6.90 7.69
CA THR A 70 -2.98 -7.13 8.95
C THR A 70 -1.69 -7.94 8.78
N LYS A 71 -1.68 -8.94 7.87
CA LYS A 71 -0.47 -9.77 7.61
C LYS A 71 0.69 -8.95 7.06
N LEU A 72 0.41 -7.90 6.28
CA LEU A 72 1.43 -6.97 5.78
C LEU A 72 1.92 -6.07 6.91
N VAL A 73 1.01 -5.49 7.70
CA VAL A 73 1.36 -4.64 8.84
C VAL A 73 2.26 -5.38 9.82
N THR A 74 1.91 -6.61 10.20
CA THR A 74 2.75 -7.45 11.08
C THR A 74 4.12 -7.72 10.47
N PHE A 75 4.19 -7.96 9.16
CA PHE A 75 5.46 -8.19 8.47
C PHE A 75 6.36 -6.96 8.46
N LEU A 76 5.81 -5.78 8.18
CA LEU A 76 6.56 -4.52 8.20
C LEU A 76 7.07 -4.20 9.61
N ALA A 77 6.25 -4.45 10.63
CA ALA A 77 6.66 -4.33 12.03
C ALA A 77 7.85 -5.25 12.38
N GLN A 78 7.81 -6.52 11.97
CA GLN A 78 8.93 -7.46 12.16
C GLN A 78 10.22 -7.02 11.44
N LYS A 79 10.09 -6.28 10.33
CA LYS A 79 11.23 -5.72 9.59
C LYS A 79 11.66 -4.34 10.10
N SER A 80 11.02 -3.82 11.15
CA SER A 80 11.24 -2.47 11.67
C SER A 80 11.09 -1.40 10.58
N VAL A 81 10.07 -1.58 9.72
CA VAL A 81 9.69 -0.63 8.66
C VAL A 81 8.43 0.11 9.10
N PRO A 82 8.53 1.37 9.55
CA PRO A 82 7.36 2.17 9.88
C PRO A 82 6.58 2.56 8.62
N VAL A 83 5.26 2.71 8.80
CA VAL A 83 4.35 3.21 7.78
C VAL A 83 3.68 4.46 8.35
N TYR A 84 3.77 5.56 7.62
CA TYR A 84 3.18 6.85 7.96
C TYR A 84 2.05 7.14 6.99
N PHE A 85 0.86 7.44 7.51
CA PHE A 85 -0.31 7.83 6.73
C PHE A 85 -0.49 9.33 6.83
N PHE A 86 -0.79 9.96 5.70
CA PHE A 86 -1.05 11.39 5.57
C PHE A 86 -2.44 11.60 4.99
N ASP A 87 -3.08 12.69 5.41
CA ASP A 87 -4.36 13.21 4.91
C ASP A 87 -4.09 14.24 3.79
#